data_AF-A0A418D9K9-F1
#
_entry.id   AF-A0A418D9K9-F1
#
_cell.length_a   1.000
_cell.length_b   1.000
_cell.length_c   1.000
_cell.angle_alpha   90.00
_cell.angle_beta   90.00
_cell.angle_gamma   90.00
#
_symmetry.space_group_name_H-M   'P 1'
#
loop_
_entity.id
_entity.type
_entity.pdbx_description
1 polymer ?
#
loop_
_entity_poly.entity_id
_entity_poly.type
_entity_poly.pdbx_seq_one_letter_code
_entity_poly.pdbx_strand_id
1 'polypeptide(L)'
;MLEYRTRQRCLKKRGLPPEDVASGDDSSDGEENFELALEQSQHDADVVKRLRHRLISRRSRLKKKRELVDLARTMHTLERQYHALQSSFPSLGHTELILPRYQHHPSSDPALVKQIAYRRLLQQADQLRSGNITLQHAIAKHKTFASSVQASISSTEAWTLEHIHAMTVCDFVSFRPLTTDQFQAKLCHMLQDMASFNVPNAAHANVVDGWTDRRQVIGSRVNMVATKSFPANVADSVMERTWAMLTSASLLEQILPFLRKLDVLQTLTGPQGRHQQAVVVRRHFEFAHDDPTKRRRRRVVHYTTLLLVWQKLEGGGHVLTSRTIDVPITDHAFGVGETWVNECFQYVQHMWLLYSIYIWMAIL
;
A
#
# COMPACT_ATOMS: atom_id res chain seq x y z
N MET A 1 0.89 -24.55 -33.65
CA MET A 1 0.98 -25.99 -33.30
C MET A 1 1.85 -26.16 -32.03
N LEU A 2 1.42 -25.59 -30.90
CA LEU A 2 1.96 -25.82 -29.55
C LEU A 2 1.10 -25.07 -28.52
N GLU A 3 -0.21 -25.26 -28.59
CA GLU A 3 -1.18 -24.84 -27.56
C GLU A 3 -2.21 -25.97 -27.46
N TYR A 4 -1.94 -27.07 -26.76
CA TYR A 4 -2.95 -28.08 -26.45
C TYR A 4 -2.36 -29.16 -25.54
N ARG A 5 -2.03 -28.85 -24.27
CA ARG A 5 -1.62 -29.92 -23.33
C ARG A 5 -1.61 -29.57 -21.84
N THR A 6 -2.68 -28.98 -21.28
CA THR A 6 -2.87 -29.05 -19.80
C THR A 6 -4.31 -28.84 -19.32
N ARG A 7 -5.28 -29.50 -19.95
CA ARG A 7 -6.65 -29.62 -19.40
C ARG A 7 -7.23 -31.01 -19.63
N GLN A 8 -6.67 -32.02 -18.97
CA GLN A 8 -7.33 -33.31 -18.74
C GLN A 8 -6.82 -33.92 -17.44
N ARG A 9 -7.71 -34.61 -16.71
CA ARG A 9 -7.64 -35.06 -15.29
C ARG A 9 -8.21 -33.96 -14.36
N CYS A 10 -9.39 -34.04 -13.76
CA CYS A 10 -10.15 -35.18 -13.29
C CYS A 10 -11.66 -34.87 -13.31
N LEU A 11 -12.41 -35.55 -14.19
CA LEU A 11 -13.81 -35.88 -13.96
C LEU A 11 -13.84 -37.38 -13.65
N LYS A 12 -13.93 -37.74 -12.37
CA LYS A 12 -14.21 -39.12 -11.97
C LYS A 12 -15.28 -39.13 -10.88
N LYS A 13 -16.49 -39.42 -11.36
CA LYS A 13 -17.61 -40.13 -10.74
C LYS A 13 -17.80 -39.96 -9.22
N ARG A 14 -18.90 -39.29 -8.87
CA ARG A 14 -19.67 -39.53 -7.65
C ARG A 14 -20.04 -41.03 -7.58
N GLY A 15 -19.50 -41.71 -6.58
CA GLY A 15 -19.95 -43.01 -6.08
C GLY A 15 -20.07 -42.90 -4.57
N LEU A 16 -21.18 -43.41 -4.03
CA LEU A 16 -21.46 -43.51 -2.59
C LEU A 16 -20.32 -44.21 -1.84
N PRO A 17 -20.08 -43.89 -0.56
CA PRO A 17 -19.05 -44.56 0.22
C PRO A 17 -19.49 -45.99 0.59
N PRO A 18 -18.61 -47.00 0.49
CA PRO A 18 -18.81 -48.25 1.20
C PRO A 18 -18.48 -48.05 2.68
N GLU A 19 -19.33 -48.60 3.53
CA GLU A 19 -19.09 -48.77 4.96
C GLU A 19 -17.94 -49.76 5.20
N ASP A 20 -17.25 -49.55 6.32
CA ASP A 20 -16.43 -50.49 7.09
C ASP A 20 -15.29 -51.24 6.38
N VAL A 21 -14.05 -50.84 6.68
CA VAL A 21 -13.12 -51.60 7.57
C VAL A 21 -12.06 -50.62 8.06
N ALA A 22 -12.08 -50.30 9.35
CA ALA A 22 -10.97 -49.64 10.03
C ALA A 22 -9.79 -50.62 10.12
N SER A 23 -8.82 -50.55 9.20
CA SER A 23 -7.52 -51.21 9.40
C SER A 23 -6.71 -50.39 10.42
N GLY A 24 -6.83 -50.79 11.68
CA GLY A 24 -5.93 -50.36 12.74
C GLY A 24 -4.58 -51.04 12.59
N ASP A 25 -3.66 -50.41 11.88
CA ASP A 25 -2.23 -50.67 11.94
C ASP A 25 -1.48 -49.46 11.36
N ASP A 26 -1.63 -48.31 12.02
CA ASP A 26 -0.75 -47.16 11.78
C ASP A 26 0.41 -47.29 12.76
N SER A 27 1.34 -48.17 12.37
CA SER A 27 2.47 -48.64 13.17
C SER A 27 3.32 -47.48 13.71
N SER A 28 3.72 -47.63 14.97
CA SER A 28 4.70 -46.81 15.69
C SER A 28 6.05 -46.68 14.95
N ASP A 29 6.35 -47.58 14.01
CA ASP A 29 7.61 -47.66 13.25
C ASP A 29 7.88 -46.42 12.38
N GLY A 30 6.85 -45.63 12.11
CA GLY A 30 6.97 -44.43 11.29
C GLY A 30 7.59 -43.23 12.01
N GLU A 31 7.64 -43.18 13.34
CA GLU A 31 8.21 -42.03 14.08
C GLU A 31 9.72 -42.18 14.28
N GLU A 32 10.18 -43.39 14.60
CA GLU A 32 11.61 -43.71 14.79
C GLU A 32 12.44 -43.41 13.54
N ASN A 33 11.86 -43.66 12.34
CA ASN A 33 12.54 -43.45 11.07
C ASN A 33 12.80 -41.95 10.76
N PHE A 34 11.96 -41.03 11.25
CA PHE A 34 12.17 -39.58 11.08
C PHE A 34 13.17 -39.03 12.09
N GLU A 35 13.22 -39.59 13.30
CA GLU A 35 14.21 -39.21 14.31
C GLU A 35 15.62 -39.67 13.88
N LEU A 36 15.76 -40.90 13.38
CA LEU A 36 17.00 -41.40 12.76
C LEU A 36 17.45 -40.55 11.55
N ALA A 37 16.53 -40.15 10.68
CA ALA A 37 16.85 -39.28 9.54
C ALA A 37 17.30 -37.87 9.97
N LEU A 38 16.78 -37.37 11.10
CA LEU A 38 17.18 -36.10 11.71
C LEU A 38 18.60 -36.17 12.31
N GLU A 39 18.97 -37.32 12.88
CA GLU A 39 20.31 -37.58 13.39
C GLU A 39 21.35 -37.72 12.27
N GLN A 40 20.98 -38.36 11.15
CA GLN A 40 21.89 -38.53 10.00
C GLN A 40 22.08 -37.24 9.18
N SER A 41 21.14 -36.29 9.23
CA SER A 41 21.14 -35.08 8.39
C SER A 41 21.72 -33.84 9.08
N GLN A 42 22.49 -33.99 10.17
CA GLN A 42 22.95 -32.86 11.01
C GLN A 42 23.82 -31.81 10.29
N HIS A 43 24.38 -32.13 9.12
CA HIS A 43 25.25 -31.22 8.38
C HIS A 43 24.52 -30.24 7.44
N ASP A 44 23.22 -30.42 7.20
CA ASP A 44 22.42 -29.52 6.36
C ASP A 44 21.27 -28.88 7.16
N ALA A 45 21.45 -27.60 7.51
CA ALA A 45 20.52 -26.83 8.32
C ALA A 45 19.11 -26.72 7.68
N ASP A 46 19.02 -26.67 6.35
CA ASP A 46 17.75 -26.54 5.65
C ASP A 46 17.00 -27.87 5.61
N VAL A 47 17.71 -29.00 5.49
CA VAL A 47 17.13 -30.33 5.59
C VAL A 47 16.61 -30.59 7.00
N VAL A 48 17.38 -30.27 8.03
CA VAL A 48 16.95 -30.39 9.44
C VAL A 48 15.71 -29.57 9.72
N LYS A 49 15.64 -28.32 9.25
CA LYS A 49 14.46 -27.46 9.43
C LYS A 49 13.21 -28.05 8.78
N ARG A 50 13.33 -28.59 7.55
CA ARG A 50 12.21 -29.25 6.84
C ARG A 50 11.76 -30.53 7.56
N LEU A 51 12.68 -31.35 8.04
CA LEU A 51 12.35 -32.59 8.76
C LEU A 51 11.67 -32.30 10.10
N ARG A 52 12.17 -31.33 10.89
CA ARG A 52 11.52 -30.89 12.14
C ARG A 52 10.09 -30.41 11.88
N HIS A 53 9.89 -29.59 10.85
CA HIS A 53 8.55 -29.11 10.49
C HIS A 53 7.59 -30.26 10.14
N ARG A 54 8.07 -31.29 9.41
CA ARG A 54 7.29 -32.48 9.08
C ARG A 54 6.91 -33.29 10.33
N LEU A 55 7.85 -33.49 11.26
CA LEU A 55 7.63 -34.21 12.51
C LEU A 55 6.57 -33.51 13.38
N ILE A 56 6.71 -32.19 13.57
CA ILE A 56 5.74 -31.37 14.32
C ILE A 56 4.35 -31.45 13.68
N SER A 57 4.28 -31.33 12.35
CA SER A 57 3.03 -31.43 11.60
C SER A 57 2.36 -32.79 11.79
N ARG A 58 3.13 -33.89 11.80
CA ARG A 58 2.61 -35.25 12.02
C ARG A 58 2.09 -35.43 13.44
N ARG A 59 2.85 -35.04 14.47
CA ARG A 59 2.43 -35.09 15.88
C ARG A 59 1.15 -34.30 16.12
N SER A 60 1.04 -33.11 15.52
CA SER A 60 -0.17 -32.28 15.58
C SER A 60 -1.40 -32.99 14.97
N ARG A 61 -1.25 -33.62 13.80
CA ARG A 61 -2.33 -34.39 13.16
C ARG A 61 -2.76 -35.59 14.00
N LEU A 62 -1.82 -36.31 14.58
CA LEU A 62 -2.11 -37.46 15.46
C LEU A 62 -2.85 -37.03 16.72
N LYS A 63 -2.43 -35.93 17.37
CA LYS A 63 -3.16 -35.36 18.51
C LYS A 63 -4.61 -35.02 18.14
N LYS A 64 -4.80 -34.32 17.01
CA LYS A 64 -6.14 -33.97 16.51
C LYS A 64 -6.98 -35.20 16.17
N LYS A 65 -6.37 -36.26 15.64
CA LYS A 65 -7.05 -37.55 15.39
C LYS A 65 -7.56 -38.17 16.70
N ARG A 66 -6.73 -38.18 17.75
CA ARG A 66 -7.13 -38.67 19.08
C ARG A 66 -8.29 -37.85 19.66
N GLU A 67 -8.19 -36.51 19.60
CA GLU A 67 -9.25 -35.60 20.06
C GLU A 67 -10.59 -35.84 19.32
N LEU A 68 -10.55 -36.08 18.01
CA LEU A 68 -11.76 -36.39 17.23
C LEU A 68 -12.37 -37.73 17.61
N VAL A 69 -11.54 -38.75 17.87
CA VAL A 69 -12.02 -40.05 18.35
C VAL A 69 -12.66 -39.92 19.73
N ASP A 70 -12.05 -39.17 20.64
CA ASP A 70 -12.62 -38.93 21.97
C ASP A 70 -13.93 -38.15 21.89
N LEU A 71 -14.00 -37.12 21.04
CA LEU A 71 -15.24 -36.38 20.79
C LEU A 71 -16.35 -37.29 20.25
N ALA A 72 -16.04 -38.16 19.29
CA ALA A 72 -17.01 -39.12 18.75
C ALA A 72 -17.56 -40.06 19.84
N ARG A 73 -16.71 -40.53 20.76
CA ARG A 73 -17.16 -41.33 21.92
C ARG A 73 -18.07 -40.54 22.85
N THR A 74 -17.74 -39.27 23.13
CA THR A 74 -18.60 -38.43 23.99
C THR A 74 -19.96 -38.17 23.34
N MET A 75 -20.00 -37.91 22.04
CA MET A 75 -21.25 -37.73 21.28
C MET A 75 -22.11 -39.00 21.33
N HIS A 76 -21.54 -40.17 21.06
CA HIS A 76 -22.26 -41.45 21.17
C HIS A 76 -22.77 -41.76 22.58
N THR A 77 -22.08 -41.26 23.61
CA THR A 77 -22.52 -41.42 25.00
C THR A 77 -23.71 -40.50 25.30
N LEU A 78 -23.64 -39.25 24.85
CA LEU A 78 -24.73 -38.27 25.00
C LEU A 78 -25.96 -38.66 24.20
N GLU A 79 -25.81 -39.18 22.97
CA GLU A 79 -26.93 -39.70 22.17
C GLU A 79 -27.63 -40.86 22.86
N ARG A 80 -26.88 -41.78 23.46
CA ARG A 80 -27.45 -42.87 24.27
C ARG A 80 -28.19 -42.34 25.51
N GLN A 81 -27.62 -41.36 26.21
CA GLN A 81 -28.29 -40.72 27.35
C GLN A 81 -29.56 -39.98 26.93
N TYR A 82 -29.53 -39.29 25.79
CA TYR A 82 -30.69 -38.62 25.22
C TYR A 82 -31.80 -39.61 24.86
N HIS A 83 -31.47 -40.71 24.17
CA HIS A 83 -32.45 -41.75 23.85
C HIS A 83 -33.01 -42.45 25.10
N ALA A 84 -32.17 -42.69 26.12
CA ALA A 84 -32.64 -43.22 27.41
C ALA A 84 -33.63 -42.26 28.07
N LEU A 85 -33.32 -40.95 28.11
CA LEU A 85 -34.23 -39.92 28.63
C LEU A 85 -35.53 -39.87 27.81
N GLN A 86 -35.44 -39.88 26.49
CA GLN A 86 -36.61 -39.89 25.60
C GLN A 86 -37.52 -41.10 25.86
N SER A 87 -36.93 -42.28 26.09
CA SER A 87 -37.68 -43.50 26.44
C SER A 87 -38.29 -43.45 27.84
N SER A 88 -37.67 -42.74 28.79
CA SER A 88 -38.20 -42.55 30.15
C SER A 88 -39.37 -41.54 30.23
N PHE A 89 -39.65 -40.80 29.16
CA PHE A 89 -40.81 -39.90 29.05
C PHE A 89 -41.66 -40.19 27.78
N PRO A 90 -42.36 -41.35 27.70
CA PRO A 90 -43.11 -41.74 26.50
C PRO A 90 -44.28 -40.81 26.15
N SER A 91 -44.76 -40.02 27.12
CA SER A 91 -45.96 -39.17 26.97
C SER A 91 -45.71 -37.80 26.30
N LEU A 92 -44.48 -37.51 25.86
CA LEU A 92 -44.11 -36.22 25.25
C LEU A 92 -44.05 -36.24 23.70
N GLY A 93 -44.18 -37.41 23.06
CA GLY A 93 -43.91 -37.58 21.62
C GLY A 93 -45.11 -37.56 20.66
N HIS A 94 -46.35 -37.72 21.13
CA HIS A 94 -47.52 -37.84 20.24
C HIS A 94 -48.69 -36.97 20.68
N THR A 95 -48.52 -35.64 20.61
CA THR A 95 -49.67 -34.76 20.45
C THR A 95 -49.45 -33.94 19.19
N GLU A 96 -49.74 -34.56 18.06
CA GLU A 96 -49.98 -33.84 16.82
C GLU A 96 -51.05 -32.77 17.07
N LEU A 97 -50.67 -31.54 16.74
CA LEU A 97 -51.47 -30.48 16.13
C LEU A 97 -52.97 -30.81 15.90
N ILE A 98 -53.77 -30.73 16.97
CA ILE A 98 -55.17 -30.35 16.83
C ILE A 98 -55.36 -29.17 17.78
N LEU A 99 -55.40 -27.95 17.22
CA LEU A 99 -55.94 -26.79 17.92
C LEU A 99 -57.43 -27.06 18.18
N PRO A 100 -57.91 -27.15 19.44
CA PRO A 100 -59.29 -26.86 19.73
C PRO A 100 -59.37 -25.33 19.84
N ARG A 101 -59.73 -24.70 18.72
CA ARG A 101 -60.32 -23.38 18.75
C ARG A 101 -61.66 -23.57 19.46
N TYR A 102 -61.78 -23.35 20.78
CA TYR A 102 -63.00 -22.90 21.46
C TYR A 102 -62.77 -22.69 22.97
N GLN A 103 -63.06 -21.44 23.38
CA GLN A 103 -63.87 -21.01 24.54
C GLN A 103 -63.59 -21.58 25.95
N HIS A 104 -63.17 -20.64 26.82
CA HIS A 104 -63.55 -20.47 28.22
C HIS A 104 -64.02 -21.70 29.02
N HIS A 105 -63.09 -22.33 29.75
CA HIS A 105 -63.40 -22.94 31.05
C HIS A 105 -62.30 -22.62 32.07
N PRO A 106 -62.64 -22.08 33.27
CA PRO A 106 -61.70 -21.81 34.34
C PRO A 106 -61.58 -23.04 35.25
N SER A 107 -60.89 -24.06 34.78
CA SER A 107 -60.25 -25.05 35.65
C SER A 107 -58.78 -25.11 35.26
N SER A 108 -58.08 -24.01 35.55
CA SER A 108 -56.66 -23.89 35.26
C SER A 108 -55.91 -24.81 36.21
N ASP A 109 -55.67 -26.04 35.77
CA ASP A 109 -54.61 -26.83 36.38
C ASP A 109 -53.29 -26.06 36.13
N PRO A 110 -52.67 -25.48 37.16
CA PRO A 110 -51.48 -24.64 37.00
C PRO A 110 -50.32 -25.41 36.35
N ALA A 111 -50.35 -26.75 36.41
CA ALA A 111 -49.40 -27.61 35.72
C ALA A 111 -49.51 -27.50 34.19
N LEU A 112 -50.72 -27.44 33.64
CA LEU A 112 -50.97 -27.43 32.19
C LEU A 112 -50.61 -26.07 31.58
N VAL A 113 -50.87 -24.97 32.30
CA VAL A 113 -50.43 -23.62 31.91
C VAL A 113 -48.90 -23.51 31.89
N LYS A 114 -48.23 -24.05 32.91
CA LYS A 114 -46.75 -24.11 32.96
C LYS A 114 -46.18 -24.95 31.83
N GLN A 115 -46.83 -26.06 31.48
CA GLN A 115 -46.39 -26.93 30.38
C GLN A 115 -46.48 -26.23 29.01
N ILE A 116 -47.58 -25.50 28.75
CA ILE A 116 -47.73 -24.71 27.52
C ILE A 116 -46.66 -23.60 27.47
N ALA A 117 -46.42 -22.90 28.58
CA ALA A 117 -45.39 -21.87 28.66
C ALA A 117 -43.98 -22.45 28.40
N TYR A 118 -43.67 -23.61 28.98
CA TYR A 118 -42.40 -24.30 28.76
C TYR A 118 -42.20 -24.74 27.30
N ARG A 119 -43.25 -25.26 26.64
CA ARG A 119 -43.21 -25.60 25.21
C ARG A 119 -42.96 -24.36 24.33
N ARG A 120 -43.59 -23.22 24.66
CA ARG A 120 -43.34 -21.96 23.94
C ARG A 120 -41.89 -21.48 24.11
N LEU A 121 -41.35 -21.58 25.33
CA LEU A 121 -39.95 -21.23 25.60
C LEU A 121 -38.98 -22.16 24.85
N LEU A 122 -39.25 -23.46 24.77
CA LEU A 122 -38.44 -24.39 23.98
C LEU A 122 -38.48 -24.06 22.48
N GLN A 123 -39.67 -23.81 21.94
CA GLN A 123 -39.81 -23.39 20.53
C GLN A 123 -39.05 -22.08 20.26
N GLN A 124 -39.13 -21.12 21.17
CA GLN A 124 -38.39 -19.86 21.04
C GLN A 124 -36.87 -20.07 21.16
N ALA A 125 -36.42 -20.97 22.03
CA ALA A 125 -35.01 -21.33 22.15
C ALA A 125 -34.48 -21.99 20.86
N ASP A 126 -35.26 -22.87 20.23
CA ASP A 126 -34.88 -23.52 18.97
C ASP A 126 -34.87 -22.53 17.79
N GLN A 127 -35.83 -21.60 17.76
CA GLN A 127 -35.82 -20.48 16.79
C GLN A 127 -34.59 -19.60 16.98
N LEU A 128 -34.23 -19.24 18.21
CA LEU A 128 -33.04 -18.46 18.50
C LEU A 128 -31.74 -19.22 18.16
N ARG A 129 -31.69 -20.53 18.40
CA ARG A 129 -30.55 -21.37 18.02
C ARG A 129 -30.36 -21.42 16.50
N SER A 130 -31.42 -21.67 15.74
CA SER A 130 -31.36 -21.67 14.28
C SER A 130 -30.98 -20.29 13.72
N GLY A 131 -31.50 -19.22 14.30
CA GLY A 131 -31.10 -17.85 13.99
C GLY A 131 -29.61 -17.57 14.26
N ASN A 132 -29.10 -18.01 15.41
CA ASN A 132 -27.69 -17.84 15.79
C ASN A 132 -26.76 -18.61 14.85
N ILE A 133 -27.08 -19.86 14.52
CA ILE A 133 -26.33 -20.68 13.55
C ILE A 133 -26.27 -19.97 12.19
N THR A 134 -27.38 -19.42 11.73
CA THR A 134 -27.45 -18.69 10.45
C THR A 134 -26.55 -17.44 10.47
N LEU A 135 -26.59 -16.66 11.56
CA LEU A 135 -25.75 -15.48 11.74
C LEU A 135 -24.26 -15.84 11.81
N GLN A 136 -23.90 -16.91 12.52
CA GLN A 136 -22.51 -17.38 12.57
C GLN A 136 -21.99 -17.79 11.19
N HIS A 137 -22.81 -18.46 10.38
CA HIS A 137 -22.46 -18.77 9.00
C HIS A 137 -22.26 -17.52 8.14
N ALA A 138 -23.11 -16.49 8.30
CA ALA A 138 -22.94 -15.22 7.60
C ALA A 138 -21.63 -14.52 8.00
N ILE A 139 -21.32 -14.45 9.30
CA ILE A 139 -20.07 -13.88 9.81
C ILE A 139 -18.85 -14.63 9.26
N ALA A 140 -18.89 -15.96 9.23
CA ALA A 140 -17.82 -16.76 8.66
C ALA A 140 -17.58 -16.44 7.18
N LYS A 141 -18.66 -16.31 6.38
CA LYS A 141 -18.57 -15.91 4.97
C LYS A 141 -17.93 -14.52 4.82
N HIS A 142 -18.36 -13.54 5.60
CA HIS A 142 -17.77 -12.19 5.55
C HIS A 142 -16.28 -12.19 5.96
N LYS A 143 -15.89 -12.95 6.98
CA LYS A 143 -14.47 -13.11 7.36
C LYS A 143 -13.64 -13.72 6.24
N THR A 144 -14.16 -14.75 5.57
CA THR A 144 -13.46 -15.36 4.42
C THR A 144 -13.33 -14.38 3.24
N PHE A 145 -14.37 -13.59 2.97
CA PHE A 145 -14.33 -12.56 1.94
C PHE A 145 -13.31 -11.46 2.27
N ALA A 146 -13.35 -10.91 3.49
CA ALA A 146 -12.39 -9.90 3.93
C ALA A 146 -10.95 -10.41 3.86
N SER A 147 -10.70 -11.67 4.27
CA SER A 147 -9.38 -12.30 4.15
C SER A 147 -8.96 -12.45 2.69
N SER A 148 -9.89 -12.79 1.79
CA SER A 148 -9.62 -12.88 0.34
C SER A 148 -9.32 -11.52 -0.28
N VAL A 149 -10.05 -10.47 0.12
CA VAL A 149 -9.79 -9.09 -0.33
C VAL A 149 -8.43 -8.63 0.17
N GLN A 150 -8.13 -8.85 1.45
CA GLN A 150 -6.82 -8.50 2.02
C GLN A 150 -5.68 -9.27 1.33
N ALA A 151 -5.86 -10.56 1.06
CA ALA A 151 -4.88 -11.35 0.32
C ALA A 151 -4.72 -10.84 -1.13
N SER A 152 -5.80 -10.40 -1.78
CA SER A 152 -5.73 -9.77 -3.11
C SER A 152 -5.00 -8.43 -3.06
N ILE A 153 -5.28 -7.57 -2.06
CA ILE A 153 -4.62 -6.28 -1.87
C ILE A 153 -3.13 -6.50 -1.62
N SER A 154 -2.77 -7.38 -0.68
CA SER A 154 -1.37 -7.71 -0.40
C SER A 154 -0.68 -8.37 -1.59
N SER A 155 -1.40 -9.18 -2.38
CA SER A 155 -0.85 -9.72 -3.63
C SER A 155 -0.65 -8.64 -4.68
N THR A 156 -1.53 -7.65 -4.80
CA THR A 156 -1.33 -6.51 -5.69
C THR A 156 -0.20 -5.61 -5.20
N GLU A 157 -0.04 -5.41 -3.89
CA GLU A 157 1.05 -4.64 -3.30
C GLU A 157 2.40 -5.35 -3.46
N ALA A 158 2.45 -6.67 -3.27
CA ALA A 158 3.64 -7.46 -3.53
C ALA A 158 3.97 -7.48 -5.03
N TRP A 159 2.95 -7.61 -5.89
CA TRP A 159 3.12 -7.54 -7.34
C TRP A 159 3.60 -6.16 -7.78
N THR A 160 3.03 -5.07 -7.26
CA THR A 160 3.50 -3.71 -7.56
C THR A 160 4.90 -3.50 -7.02
N LEU A 161 5.27 -3.96 -5.83
CA LEU A 161 6.65 -3.83 -5.34
C LEU A 161 7.65 -4.63 -6.19
N GLU A 162 7.32 -5.86 -6.58
CA GLU A 162 8.20 -6.67 -7.44
C GLU A 162 8.25 -6.16 -8.87
N HIS A 163 7.13 -5.66 -9.41
CA HIS A 163 7.03 -5.17 -10.78
C HIS A 163 7.30 -3.68 -10.91
N ILE A 164 7.34 -2.87 -9.86
CA ILE A 164 7.87 -1.50 -9.90
C ILE A 164 9.36 -1.59 -10.21
N HIS A 165 10.09 -2.58 -9.67
CA HIS A 165 11.49 -2.80 -10.04
C HIS A 165 11.68 -3.30 -11.49
N ALA A 166 10.67 -3.98 -12.07
CA ALA A 166 10.70 -4.40 -13.48
C ALA A 166 10.16 -3.31 -14.43
N MET A 167 9.21 -2.50 -13.96
CA MET A 167 8.60 -1.37 -14.68
C MET A 167 9.44 -0.10 -14.57
N THR A 168 10.30 0.07 -13.56
CA THR A 168 11.30 1.15 -13.52
C THR A 168 12.39 0.97 -14.57
N VAL A 169 12.49 -0.23 -15.17
CA VAL A 169 13.35 -0.52 -16.32
C VAL A 169 12.61 -0.38 -17.65
N CYS A 170 11.28 -0.24 -17.64
CA CYS A 170 10.51 0.01 -18.84
C CYS A 170 10.00 1.46 -18.86
N ASP A 171 10.37 2.21 -19.91
CA ASP A 171 10.04 3.60 -20.22
C ASP A 171 8.52 3.96 -20.31
N PHE A 172 7.62 3.29 -19.59
CA PHE A 172 6.17 3.39 -19.77
C PHE A 172 5.49 4.63 -19.17
N VAL A 173 6.20 5.48 -18.42
CA VAL A 173 5.70 6.84 -18.17
C VAL A 173 6.18 7.74 -19.30
N SER A 174 5.64 7.45 -20.49
CA SER A 174 5.75 8.31 -21.65
C SER A 174 5.19 9.67 -21.24
N PHE A 175 6.07 10.67 -21.16
CA PHE A 175 5.63 12.04 -20.95
C PHE A 175 4.63 12.41 -22.04
N ARG A 176 3.47 12.93 -21.65
CA ARG A 176 2.51 13.50 -22.59
C ARG A 176 2.83 14.98 -22.70
N PRO A 177 3.23 15.49 -23.89
CA PRO A 177 3.47 16.91 -24.08
C PRO A 177 2.30 17.75 -23.58
N LEU A 178 2.61 18.83 -22.87
CA LEU A 178 1.61 19.78 -22.42
C LEU A 178 0.98 20.43 -23.64
N THR A 179 -0.36 20.52 -23.66
CA THR A 179 -1.06 21.34 -24.64
C THR A 179 -0.75 22.82 -24.40
N THR A 180 -0.95 23.66 -25.42
CA THR A 180 -0.76 25.11 -25.29
C THR A 180 -1.57 25.69 -24.12
N ASP A 181 -2.82 25.26 -23.96
CA ASP A 181 -3.70 25.73 -22.88
C ASP A 181 -3.22 25.26 -21.50
N GLN A 182 -2.79 24.01 -21.38
CA GLN A 182 -2.24 23.47 -20.13
C GLN A 182 -0.96 24.18 -19.73
N PHE A 183 -0.09 24.46 -20.70
CA PHE A 183 1.12 25.24 -20.48
C PHE A 183 0.78 26.66 -20.03
N GLN A 184 -0.09 27.37 -20.74
CA GLN A 184 -0.47 28.74 -20.38
C GLN A 184 -1.11 28.79 -18.99
N ALA A 185 -1.99 27.84 -18.65
CA ALA A 185 -2.59 27.76 -17.31
C ALA A 185 -1.53 27.55 -16.22
N LYS A 186 -0.60 26.59 -16.41
CA LYS A 186 0.50 26.33 -15.46
C LYS A 186 1.45 27.52 -15.34
N LEU A 187 1.77 28.14 -16.47
CA LEU A 187 2.63 29.32 -16.54
C LEU A 187 2.00 30.50 -15.79
N CYS A 188 0.74 30.83 -16.07
CA CYS A 188 0.02 31.89 -15.37
C CYS A 188 0.01 31.64 -13.85
N HIS A 189 -0.28 30.41 -13.43
CA HIS A 189 -0.25 30.05 -12.00
C HIS A 189 1.16 30.20 -11.40
N MET A 190 2.21 29.78 -12.11
CA MET A 190 3.59 29.95 -11.64
C MET A 190 3.98 31.42 -11.51
N LEU A 191 3.65 32.25 -12.50
CA LEU A 191 3.94 33.68 -12.47
C LEU A 191 3.13 34.42 -11.40
N GLN A 192 1.88 34.01 -11.16
CA GLN A 192 1.04 34.55 -10.08
C GLN A 192 1.60 34.18 -8.69
N ASP A 193 1.93 32.90 -8.46
CA ASP A 193 2.56 32.45 -7.21
C ASP A 193 3.84 33.26 -6.94
N MET A 194 4.63 33.48 -7.99
CA MET A 194 5.83 34.29 -7.92
C MET A 194 5.57 35.76 -7.63
N ALA A 195 4.60 36.38 -8.29
CA ALA A 195 4.25 37.78 -8.04
C ALA A 195 3.73 37.99 -6.60
N SER A 196 3.14 36.95 -6.00
CA SER A 196 2.69 36.96 -4.62
C SER A 196 3.81 36.73 -3.59
N PHE A 197 5.00 36.32 -4.05
CA PHE A 197 6.12 36.00 -3.17
C PHE A 197 6.65 37.25 -2.46
N ASN A 198 6.71 37.17 -1.15
CA ASN A 198 7.31 38.19 -0.31
C ASN A 198 8.43 37.55 0.53
N VAL A 199 9.59 38.19 0.56
CA VAL A 199 10.71 37.76 1.40
C VAL A 199 10.26 37.85 2.85
N PRO A 200 10.26 36.74 3.62
CA PRO A 200 9.84 36.77 5.00
C PRO A 200 10.69 37.78 5.77
N ASN A 201 10.04 38.67 6.52
CA ASN A 201 10.72 39.57 7.46
C ASN A 201 11.08 38.78 8.74
N ALA A 202 11.88 37.74 8.58
CA ALA A 202 12.35 36.93 9.71
C ALA A 202 13.47 37.68 10.42
N ALA A 203 13.32 37.87 11.74
CA ALA A 203 14.31 38.54 12.59
C ALA A 203 15.68 37.82 12.64
N HIS A 204 15.73 36.55 12.25
CA HIS A 204 16.95 35.73 12.24
C HIS A 204 17.23 35.26 10.82
N ALA A 205 18.17 35.93 10.15
CA ALA A 205 18.73 35.50 8.88
C ALA A 205 20.15 34.97 9.12
N ASN A 206 20.42 33.74 8.68
CA ASN A 206 21.78 33.20 8.72
C ASN A 206 22.54 33.74 7.53
N VAL A 207 23.71 34.34 7.74
CA VAL A 207 24.55 34.84 6.65
C VAL A 207 25.74 33.91 6.44
N VAL A 208 25.85 33.31 5.24
CA VAL A 208 26.93 32.37 4.86
C VAL A 208 27.41 32.73 3.46
N ASP A 209 28.70 33.07 3.30
CA ASP A 209 29.32 33.38 2.00
C ASP A 209 28.54 34.42 1.14
N GLY A 210 28.01 35.44 1.83
CA GLY A 210 27.20 36.50 1.22
C GLY A 210 25.77 36.08 0.85
N TRP A 211 25.37 34.85 1.16
CA TRP A 211 23.98 34.41 1.15
C TRP A 211 23.31 34.71 2.48
N THR A 212 22.09 35.22 2.45
CA THR A 212 21.21 35.31 3.63
C THR A 212 20.16 34.21 3.54
N ASP A 213 20.21 33.21 4.40
CA ASP A 213 19.21 32.14 4.51
C ASP A 213 18.16 32.51 5.56
N ARG A 214 16.89 32.52 5.15
CA ARG A 214 15.70 32.73 5.98
C ARG A 214 14.80 31.51 5.86
N ARG A 215 14.54 30.83 6.97
CA ARG A 215 13.67 29.65 7.01
C ARG A 215 12.41 29.97 7.79
N GLN A 216 11.26 29.55 7.27
CA GLN A 216 9.98 29.71 7.92
C GLN A 216 9.16 28.42 7.76
N VAL A 217 8.59 27.94 8.86
CA VAL A 217 7.61 26.85 8.82
C VAL A 217 6.22 27.47 8.70
N ILE A 218 5.49 27.13 7.65
CA ILE A 218 4.09 27.57 7.44
C ILE A 218 3.20 26.33 7.38
N GLY A 219 2.48 26.06 8.47
CA GLY A 219 1.71 24.83 8.61
C GLY A 219 2.62 23.60 8.64
N SER A 220 2.42 22.68 7.69
CA SER A 220 3.29 21.51 7.49
C SER A 220 4.45 21.76 6.52
N ARG A 221 4.58 22.97 5.97
CA ARG A 221 5.56 23.28 4.91
C ARG A 221 6.77 23.99 5.47
N VAL A 222 7.95 23.68 4.94
CA VAL A 222 9.16 24.46 5.20
C VAL A 222 9.43 25.34 3.98
N ASN A 223 9.38 26.64 4.18
CA ASN A 223 9.80 27.64 3.20
C ASN A 223 11.22 28.08 3.51
N MET A 224 12.12 27.86 2.56
CA MET A 224 13.50 28.34 2.60
C MET A 224 13.66 29.47 1.60
N VAL A 225 14.23 30.58 2.05
CA VAL A 225 14.51 31.77 1.22
C VAL A 225 15.97 32.15 1.39
N ALA A 226 16.78 31.90 0.37
CA ALA A 226 18.16 32.36 0.33
C ALA A 226 18.27 33.61 -0.54
N THR A 227 18.98 34.65 -0.08
CA THR A 227 19.21 35.85 -0.90
C THR A 227 20.68 36.22 -1.02
N LYS A 228 21.11 36.66 -2.20
CA LYS A 228 22.50 37.09 -2.42
C LYS A 228 22.56 38.26 -3.38
N SER A 229 23.33 39.28 -3.00
CA SER A 229 23.52 40.46 -3.84
C SER A 229 24.80 40.38 -4.66
N PHE A 230 24.76 40.87 -5.90
CA PHE A 230 25.91 40.88 -6.80
C PHE A 230 25.85 42.06 -7.79
N PRO A 231 26.96 42.40 -8.48
CA PRO A 231 27.02 43.55 -9.39
C PRO A 231 26.05 43.47 -10.58
N ALA A 232 25.49 44.61 -10.97
CA ALA A 232 24.53 44.70 -12.06
C ALA A 232 24.99 44.13 -13.40
N ASN A 233 26.25 44.36 -13.75
CA ASN A 233 26.83 43.96 -15.03
C ASN A 233 26.99 42.45 -15.22
N VAL A 234 26.80 41.63 -14.17
CA VAL A 234 26.91 40.17 -14.31
C VAL A 234 25.56 39.45 -14.33
N ALA A 235 24.43 40.15 -14.16
CA ALA A 235 23.11 39.54 -14.02
C ALA A 235 22.72 38.67 -15.22
N ASP A 236 22.78 39.21 -16.43
CA ASP A 236 22.49 38.45 -17.67
C ASP A 236 23.38 37.20 -17.77
N SER A 237 24.70 37.33 -17.54
CA SER A 237 25.64 36.21 -17.63
C SER A 237 25.43 35.12 -16.58
N VAL A 238 24.97 35.49 -15.38
CA VAL A 238 24.65 34.55 -14.31
C VAL A 238 23.35 33.82 -14.64
N MET A 239 22.38 34.52 -15.21
CA MET A 239 21.12 33.94 -15.66
C MET A 239 21.29 32.95 -16.79
N GLU A 240 22.06 33.32 -17.82
CA GLU A 240 22.37 32.44 -18.94
C GLU A 240 23.08 31.18 -18.48
N ARG A 241 24.07 31.30 -17.57
CA ARG A 241 24.76 30.14 -17.01
C ARG A 241 23.85 29.26 -16.16
N THR A 242 22.99 29.87 -15.34
CA THR A 242 22.00 29.13 -14.54
C THR A 242 21.00 28.40 -15.44
N TRP A 243 20.49 29.04 -16.49
CA TRP A 243 19.61 28.43 -17.45
C TRP A 243 20.28 27.26 -18.19
N ALA A 244 21.50 27.47 -18.70
CA ALA A 244 22.28 26.44 -19.37
C ALA A 244 22.55 25.25 -18.44
N MET A 245 22.88 25.51 -17.17
CA MET A 245 23.06 24.48 -16.15
C MET A 245 21.79 23.66 -15.93
N LEU A 246 20.63 24.30 -15.77
CA LEU A 246 19.37 23.62 -15.49
C LEU A 246 18.80 22.85 -16.69
N THR A 247 19.29 23.12 -17.90
CA THR A 247 18.83 22.52 -19.16
C THR A 247 19.86 21.61 -19.84
N SER A 248 21.09 21.52 -19.32
CA SER A 248 22.15 20.67 -19.84
C SER A 248 22.50 19.56 -18.84
N ALA A 249 22.37 18.30 -19.26
CA ALA A 249 22.72 17.14 -18.44
C ALA A 249 24.17 17.22 -17.93
N SER A 250 25.12 17.46 -18.84
CA SER A 250 26.56 17.50 -18.54
C SER A 250 26.97 18.58 -17.54
N LEU A 251 26.27 19.72 -17.51
CA LEU A 251 26.54 20.80 -16.56
C LEU A 251 25.88 20.51 -15.20
N LEU A 252 24.67 19.97 -15.23
CA LEU A 252 23.93 19.67 -14.00
C LEU A 252 24.54 18.50 -13.23
N GLU A 253 25.07 17.49 -13.92
CA GLU A 253 25.80 16.34 -13.31
C GLU A 253 27.02 16.79 -12.49
N GLN A 254 27.68 17.89 -12.87
CA GLN A 254 28.82 18.43 -12.12
C GLN A 254 28.42 19.01 -10.75
N ILE A 255 27.15 19.36 -10.58
CA ILE A 255 26.61 20.01 -9.38
C ILE A 255 25.76 19.05 -8.57
N LEU A 256 25.03 18.15 -9.24
CA LEU A 256 24.16 17.15 -8.65
C LEU A 256 24.77 15.76 -8.89
N PRO A 257 25.61 15.24 -7.98
CA PRO A 257 26.35 13.99 -8.19
C PRO A 257 25.45 12.74 -8.25
N PHE A 258 24.20 12.87 -7.80
CA PHE A 258 23.17 11.82 -7.86
C PHE A 258 22.28 11.95 -9.10
N LEU A 259 22.51 12.92 -9.98
CA LEU A 259 21.84 13.00 -11.26
C LEU A 259 22.42 11.95 -12.20
N ARG A 260 21.56 11.06 -12.68
CA ARG A 260 21.90 10.02 -13.67
C ARG A 260 21.65 10.50 -15.10
N LYS A 261 20.60 11.29 -15.30
CA LYS A 261 20.15 11.75 -16.62
C LYS A 261 19.28 13.00 -16.49
N LEU A 262 19.37 13.90 -17.46
CA LEU A 262 18.43 15.00 -17.66
C LEU A 262 17.85 14.90 -19.08
N ASP A 263 16.53 14.76 -19.18
CA ASP A 263 15.81 14.77 -20.46
C ASP A 263 15.09 16.11 -20.63
N VAL A 264 15.34 16.81 -21.74
CA VAL A 264 14.50 17.94 -22.16
C VAL A 264 13.32 17.38 -22.94
N LEU A 265 12.15 17.34 -22.31
CA LEU A 265 10.96 16.68 -22.83
C LEU A 265 10.15 17.56 -23.79
N GLN A 266 10.14 18.86 -23.55
CA GLN A 266 9.40 19.82 -24.37
C GLN A 266 10.05 21.19 -24.27
N THR A 267 10.28 21.85 -25.40
CA THR A 267 10.65 23.27 -25.44
C THR A 267 9.42 24.06 -25.86
N LEU A 268 9.10 25.09 -25.09
CA LEU A 268 7.90 25.90 -25.24
C LEU A 268 8.36 27.32 -25.55
N THR A 269 8.17 27.71 -26.81
CA THR A 269 8.40 29.08 -27.25
C THR A 269 7.12 29.87 -27.03
N GLY A 270 7.16 30.88 -26.16
CA GLY A 270 6.01 31.74 -25.93
C GLY A 270 5.56 32.44 -27.22
N PRO A 271 4.27 32.73 -27.41
CA PRO A 271 3.73 33.39 -28.61
C PRO A 271 4.27 34.82 -28.82
N GLN A 272 4.98 35.39 -27.84
CA GLN A 272 5.57 36.73 -27.91
C GLN A 272 7.09 36.60 -27.77
N GLY A 273 7.74 36.30 -28.90
CA GLY A 273 9.12 35.86 -28.98
C GLY A 273 10.19 36.90 -28.64
N ARG A 274 10.23 37.46 -27.43
CA ARG A 274 11.41 38.20 -26.99
C ARG A 274 11.97 37.86 -25.61
N HIS A 275 11.16 37.45 -24.63
CA HIS A 275 11.67 37.42 -23.25
C HIS A 275 11.23 36.25 -22.39
N GLN A 276 10.64 35.20 -22.97
CA GLN A 276 10.20 34.03 -22.22
C GLN A 276 10.70 32.73 -22.84
N GLN A 277 11.53 32.00 -22.09
CA GLN A 277 11.94 30.64 -22.40
C GLN A 277 11.25 29.71 -21.41
N ALA A 278 10.59 28.68 -21.90
CA ALA A 278 10.02 27.65 -21.04
C ALA A 278 10.40 26.27 -21.56
N VAL A 279 10.80 25.39 -20.66
CA VAL A 279 11.13 24.00 -20.99
C VAL A 279 10.57 23.05 -19.94
N VAL A 280 10.11 21.90 -20.38
CA VAL A 280 9.81 20.78 -19.49
C VAL A 280 11.02 19.87 -19.49
N VAL A 281 11.59 19.64 -18.31
CA VAL A 281 12.72 18.73 -18.12
C VAL A 281 12.33 17.60 -17.19
N ARG A 282 12.94 16.43 -17.37
CA ARG A 282 12.84 15.30 -16.45
C ARG A 282 14.22 15.00 -15.91
N ARG A 283 14.36 15.11 -14.59
CA ARG A 283 15.56 14.74 -13.86
C ARG A 283 15.42 13.30 -13.39
N HIS A 284 16.44 12.49 -13.69
CA HIS A 284 16.57 11.13 -13.24
C HIS A 284 17.64 11.11 -12.17
N PHE A 285 17.26 10.77 -10.94
CA PHE A 285 18.20 10.66 -9.84
C PHE A 285 18.43 9.19 -9.49
N GLU A 286 19.66 8.87 -9.14
CA GLU A 286 20.05 7.55 -8.67
C GLU A 286 20.73 7.68 -7.31
N PHE A 287 20.07 7.19 -6.27
CA PHE A 287 20.61 7.18 -4.92
C PHE A 287 21.10 5.79 -4.55
N ALA A 288 22.27 5.74 -3.89
CA ALA A 288 22.74 4.52 -3.27
C ALA A 288 21.92 4.27 -2.00
N HIS A 289 21.13 3.20 -1.96
CA HIS A 289 20.49 2.77 -0.72
C HIS A 289 21.50 1.93 0.06
N ASP A 290 22.10 2.53 1.08
CA ASP A 290 22.88 1.81 2.08
C ASP A 290 21.89 1.20 3.09
N ASP A 291 21.34 0.04 2.74
CA ASP A 291 20.70 -0.84 3.71
C ASP A 291 21.77 -1.78 4.31
N PRO A 292 22.18 -1.57 5.57
CA PRO A 292 23.25 -2.36 6.18
C PRO A 292 22.89 -3.85 6.32
N THR A 293 21.60 -4.20 6.19
CA THR A 293 21.13 -5.58 6.31
C THR A 293 21.16 -6.35 4.99
N LYS A 294 21.32 -5.68 3.85
CA LYS A 294 21.29 -6.30 2.52
C LYS A 294 22.69 -6.35 1.91
N ARG A 295 23.16 -7.55 1.57
CA ARG A 295 24.45 -7.77 0.86
C ARG A 295 24.53 -7.12 -0.53
N ARG A 296 23.40 -6.70 -1.11
CA ARG A 296 23.35 -5.97 -2.40
C ARG A 296 22.86 -4.56 -2.15
N ARG A 297 23.72 -3.57 -2.45
CA ARG A 297 23.32 -2.16 -2.57
C ARG A 297 22.24 -2.06 -3.64
N ARG A 298 21.01 -1.77 -3.22
CA ARG A 298 19.95 -1.42 -4.17
C ARG A 298 20.16 0.03 -4.59
N ARG A 299 20.15 0.27 -5.89
CA ARG A 299 20.10 1.63 -6.46
C ARG A 299 18.62 1.99 -6.57
N VAL A 300 18.25 3.13 -6.01
CA VAL A 300 16.88 3.64 -6.07
C VAL A 300 16.82 4.73 -7.10
N VAL A 301 15.88 4.64 -8.03
CA VAL A 301 15.74 5.61 -9.12
C VAL A 301 14.53 6.50 -8.85
N HIS A 302 14.74 7.81 -8.91
CA HIS A 302 13.68 8.81 -8.73
C HIS A 302 13.55 9.66 -9.98
N TYR A 303 12.31 9.97 -10.35
CA TYR A 303 12.01 10.79 -11.51
C TYR A 303 11.23 12.03 -11.08
N THR A 304 11.67 13.20 -11.53
CA THR A 304 10.95 14.46 -11.30
C THR A 304 10.82 15.21 -12.61
N THR A 305 9.57 15.45 -13.04
CA THR A 305 9.26 16.30 -14.19
C THR A 305 9.04 17.73 -13.72
N LEU A 306 9.86 18.66 -14.21
CA LEU A 306 9.85 20.07 -13.87
C LEU A 306 9.50 20.92 -15.09
N LEU A 307 8.62 21.90 -14.90
CA LEU A 307 8.48 23.04 -15.81
C LEU A 307 9.43 24.14 -15.36
N LEU A 308 10.42 24.43 -16.19
CA LEU A 308 11.34 25.56 -16.03
C LEU A 308 10.83 26.73 -16.87
N VAL A 309 10.80 27.92 -16.29
CA VAL A 309 10.43 29.15 -16.98
C VAL A 309 11.48 30.20 -16.66
N TRP A 310 12.04 30.83 -17.69
CA TRP A 310 12.86 32.02 -17.58
C TRP A 310 12.16 33.17 -18.28
N GLN A 311 11.95 34.26 -17.54
CA GLN A 311 11.37 35.51 -18.01
C GLN A 311 12.33 36.68 -17.73
N LYS A 312 12.59 37.52 -18.73
CA LYS A 312 13.22 38.82 -18.52
C LYS A 312 12.13 39.85 -18.22
N LEU A 313 12.29 40.61 -17.13
CA LEU A 313 11.33 41.61 -16.67
C LEU A 313 11.55 42.95 -17.38
N GLU A 314 10.47 43.72 -17.53
CA GLU A 314 10.54 45.12 -17.94
C GLU A 314 11.30 45.90 -16.86
N GLY A 315 12.48 46.44 -17.19
CA GLY A 315 13.39 47.05 -16.22
C GLY A 315 14.65 46.25 -15.92
N GLY A 316 14.99 45.24 -16.73
CA GLY A 316 16.31 44.59 -16.69
C GLY A 316 16.50 43.54 -15.60
N GLY A 317 15.43 43.18 -14.89
CA GLY A 317 15.39 42.03 -13.98
C GLY A 317 15.20 40.71 -14.72
N HIS A 318 15.44 39.60 -14.03
CA HIS A 318 15.16 38.27 -14.53
C HIS A 318 14.41 37.44 -13.50
N VAL A 319 13.65 36.49 -13.99
CA VAL A 319 12.88 35.55 -13.20
C VAL A 319 13.13 34.19 -13.80
N LEU A 320 13.64 33.25 -13.00
CA LEU A 320 13.73 31.85 -13.38
C LEU A 320 13.02 31.02 -12.32
N THR A 321 12.14 30.13 -12.73
CA THR A 321 11.35 29.32 -11.80
C THR A 321 11.24 27.89 -12.32
N SER A 322 11.27 26.95 -11.39
CA SER A 322 11.07 25.53 -11.62
C SER A 322 9.89 25.05 -10.77
N ARG A 323 8.98 24.30 -11.38
CA ARG A 323 7.86 23.68 -10.66
C ARG A 323 7.68 22.24 -11.09
N THR A 324 7.49 21.38 -10.10
CA THR A 324 7.10 20.00 -10.33
C THR A 324 5.70 19.94 -10.94
N ILE A 325 5.55 19.33 -12.13
CA ILE A 325 4.27 19.29 -12.85
C ILE A 325 3.54 17.95 -12.77
N ASP A 326 4.27 16.88 -12.45
CA ASP A 326 3.76 15.51 -12.30
C ASP A 326 4.05 15.02 -10.87
N VAL A 327 3.24 14.08 -10.36
CA VAL A 327 3.56 13.40 -9.10
C VAL A 327 4.88 12.66 -9.28
N PRO A 328 5.91 12.92 -8.45
CA PRO A 328 7.19 12.24 -8.58
C PRO A 328 7.01 10.75 -8.36
N ILE A 329 7.64 9.96 -9.22
CA ILE A 329 7.63 8.50 -9.10
C ILE A 329 8.86 8.13 -8.28
N THR A 330 8.63 7.57 -7.09
CA THR A 330 9.68 7.15 -6.17
C THR A 330 9.41 5.71 -5.72
N ASP A 331 10.46 4.88 -5.68
CA ASP A 331 10.30 3.47 -5.24
C ASP A 331 10.02 3.37 -3.74
N HIS A 332 10.65 4.25 -2.95
CA HIS A 332 10.32 4.50 -1.55
C HIS A 332 10.40 6.01 -1.32
N ALA A 333 9.30 6.56 -0.80
CA ALA A 333 9.15 7.98 -0.60
C ALA A 333 10.17 8.47 0.43
N PHE A 334 10.71 9.66 0.18
CA PHE A 334 11.27 10.50 1.22
C PHE A 334 10.14 10.77 2.26
N GLY A 335 9.96 9.86 3.23
CA GLY A 335 8.80 9.88 4.14
C GLY A 335 7.43 9.88 3.43
N VAL A 336 6.32 9.81 4.15
CA VAL A 336 4.95 9.88 3.56
C VAL A 336 4.56 11.33 3.19
N GLY A 337 5.54 12.25 3.06
CA GLY A 337 5.32 13.69 2.96
C GLY A 337 6.09 14.40 1.85
N GLU A 338 7.31 13.97 1.51
CA GLU A 338 8.18 14.81 0.68
C GLU A 338 8.14 14.39 -0.79
N THR A 339 7.85 15.35 -1.66
CA THR A 339 8.67 15.72 -2.83
C THR A 339 7.87 16.66 -3.74
N TRP A 340 7.81 17.93 -3.35
CA TRP A 340 7.48 19.01 -4.27
C TRP A 340 8.60 20.01 -4.13
N VAL A 341 9.36 20.21 -5.20
CA VAL A 341 10.32 21.30 -5.24
C VAL A 341 9.74 22.34 -6.16
N ASN A 342 9.42 23.50 -5.59
CA ASN A 342 9.25 24.73 -6.35
C ASN A 342 10.48 25.56 -6.08
N GLU A 343 11.30 25.79 -7.10
CA GLU A 343 12.45 26.69 -7.00
C GLU A 343 12.08 27.97 -7.71
N CYS A 344 12.25 29.11 -7.07
CA CYS A 344 12.13 30.39 -7.73
C CYS A 344 13.43 31.16 -7.52
N PHE A 345 13.97 31.68 -8.60
CA PHE A 345 15.17 32.51 -8.72
C PHE A 345 14.73 33.87 -9.28
N GLN A 346 14.53 34.85 -8.40
CA GLN A 346 14.20 36.20 -8.84
C GLN A 346 15.43 37.09 -8.75
N TYR A 347 15.63 37.90 -9.80
CA TYR A 347 16.70 38.87 -9.95
C TYR A 347 16.07 40.24 -10.14
N VAL A 348 16.15 41.07 -9.09
CA VAL A 348 15.58 42.43 -9.09
C VAL A 348 16.72 43.44 -9.16
N GLN A 349 16.65 44.35 -10.13
CA GLN A 349 17.52 45.53 -10.19
C GLN A 349 17.09 46.52 -9.11
N HIS A 350 17.92 46.78 -8.11
CA HIS A 350 17.70 47.89 -7.20
C HIS A 350 18.32 49.17 -7.77
N MET A 351 17.77 50.35 -7.42
CA MET A 351 18.24 51.67 -7.88
C MET A 351 19.73 51.97 -7.61
N TRP A 352 20.42 51.11 -6.85
CA TRP A 352 21.83 51.17 -6.53
C TRP A 352 22.53 49.91 -7.07
N LEU A 353 23.12 49.95 -8.28
CA LEU A 353 24.12 49.04 -8.92
C LEU A 353 24.21 47.54 -8.55
N LEU A 354 23.24 46.97 -7.85
CA LEU A 354 23.26 45.69 -7.17
C LEU A 354 21.94 44.98 -7.46
N TYR A 355 22.05 43.69 -7.76
CA TYR A 355 20.93 42.78 -7.96
C TYR A 355 20.88 41.81 -6.80
N SER A 356 19.68 41.42 -6.38
CA SER A 356 19.48 40.36 -5.38
C SER A 356 18.89 39.12 -6.04
N ILE A 357 19.53 37.96 -5.83
CA ILE A 357 18.97 36.63 -6.10
C ILE A 357 18.04 36.29 -4.95
N TYR A 358 16.85 35.79 -5.23
CA TYR A 358 15.99 35.13 -4.25
C TYR A 358 15.84 33.68 -4.66
N ILE A 359 16.32 32.73 -3.86
CA ILE A 359 16.06 31.30 -4.02
C ILE A 359 14.95 30.94 -3.05
N TRP A 360 13.77 30.62 -3.55
CA TRP A 360 12.69 30.05 -2.75
C TRP A 360 12.64 28.55 -2.98
N MET A 361 12.67 27.76 -1.91
CA MET A 361 12.35 26.34 -1.93
C MET A 361 11.22 26.10 -0.91
N ALA A 362 10.09 25.61 -1.38
CA ALA A 362 9.09 25.01 -0.50
C ALA A 362 9.24 23.49 -0.55
N ILE A 363 9.51 22.88 0.60
CA ILE A 363 9.51 21.43 0.77
C ILE A 363 8.21 21.09 1.51
N LEU A 364 7.41 20.21 0.90
CA LEU A 364 6.12 19.74 1.40
C LEU A 364 6.26 18.57 2.36
#